data_AF-A0A897NSK3-F1
#
_entry.id   AF-A0A897NSK3-F1
#
_cell.length_a   1.000
_cell.length_b   1.000
_cell.length_c   1.000
_cell.angle_alpha   90.00
_cell.angle_beta   90.00
_cell.angle_gamma   90.00
#
_symmetry.space_group_name_H-M   'P 1'
#
loop_
_entity.id
_entity.type
_entity.pdbx_description
1 polymer ?
#
loop_
_entity_poly.entity_id
_entity_poly.type
_entity_poly.pdbx_seq_one_letter_code
_entity_poly.pdbx_strand_id
1 'polypeptide(L)'
;MADDDIDDIADALGAVKAGTDLSTLPVKSVSDDGNVVRIILETPAGNVFERELKRPPVWGPNCDLKTLLSAYDLGPDEVEALEGTDLPVRREVADGRPRFELDLDALNERSA
;
A
#
# COMPACT_ATOMS: atom_id res chain seq x y z
N MET A 1 33.61 11.91 -10.19
CA MET A 1 32.26 12.47 -10.39
C MET A 1 31.32 11.37 -9.97
N ALA A 2 30.89 11.41 -8.72
CA ALA A 2 30.07 10.40 -8.06
C ALA A 2 29.21 11.13 -7.01
N ASP A 3 28.32 11.98 -7.50
CA ASP A 3 27.34 12.75 -6.71
C ASP A 3 25.92 12.70 -7.34
N ASP A 4 25.76 12.11 -8.55
CA ASP A 4 24.48 12.12 -9.29
C ASP A 4 23.38 11.23 -8.67
N ASP A 5 23.71 10.20 -7.90
CA ASP A 5 22.69 9.29 -7.34
C ASP A 5 21.94 9.88 -6.12
N ILE A 6 22.47 10.96 -5.51
CA ILE A 6 21.86 11.56 -4.31
C ILE A 6 20.80 12.61 -4.69
N ASP A 7 21.00 13.32 -5.80
CA ASP A 7 20.09 14.40 -6.22
C ASP A 7 18.75 13.86 -6.75
N ASP A 8 18.72 12.71 -7.44
CA ASP A 8 17.46 12.06 -7.87
C ASP A 8 16.60 11.57 -6.68
N ILE A 9 17.25 11.09 -5.61
CA ILE A 9 16.55 10.69 -4.38
C ILE A 9 16.01 11.93 -3.65
N ALA A 10 16.74 13.05 -3.69
CA ALA A 10 16.34 14.29 -3.07
C ALA A 10 15.12 14.92 -3.76
N ASP A 11 15.02 14.86 -5.09
CA ASP A 11 13.84 15.34 -5.83
C ASP A 11 12.62 14.41 -5.65
N ALA A 12 12.82 13.09 -5.60
CA ALA A 12 11.76 12.14 -5.25
C ALA A 12 11.22 12.36 -3.82
N LEU A 13 12.10 12.75 -2.88
CA LEU A 13 11.74 13.19 -1.52
C LEU A 13 11.14 14.61 -1.49
N GLY A 14 11.52 15.47 -2.43
CA GLY A 14 11.02 16.84 -2.58
C GLY A 14 9.56 16.88 -2.99
N ALA A 15 9.13 16.00 -3.90
CA ALA A 15 7.73 15.84 -4.27
C ALA A 15 6.84 15.37 -3.10
N VAL A 16 7.40 14.58 -2.17
CA VAL A 16 6.75 14.14 -0.93
C VAL A 16 6.58 15.29 0.09
N LYS A 17 7.39 16.35 0.01
CA LYS A 17 7.24 17.55 0.86
C LYS A 17 6.13 18.50 0.39
N ALA A 18 5.72 18.43 -0.87
CA ALA A 18 4.81 19.38 -1.48
C ALA A 18 3.33 19.00 -1.27
N GLY A 19 2.87 18.91 -0.02
CA GLY A 19 1.43 18.99 0.35
C GLY A 19 0.45 17.99 -0.28
N THR A 20 0.93 17.03 -1.06
CA THR A 20 0.09 15.96 -1.62
C THR A 20 -0.29 15.04 -0.48
N ASP A 21 -1.59 14.88 -0.28
CA ASP A 21 -2.13 13.95 0.69
C ASP A 21 -1.74 12.53 0.25
N LEU A 22 -0.71 11.99 0.90
CA LEU A 22 -0.22 10.61 0.69
C LEU A 22 -0.83 9.68 1.74
N SER A 23 -1.94 10.09 2.37
CA SER A 23 -2.68 9.28 3.34
C SER A 23 -3.36 8.11 2.66
N THR A 24 -3.63 8.22 1.35
CA THR A 24 -4.17 7.16 0.50
C THR A 24 -3.41 7.07 -0.81
N LEU A 25 -3.21 5.86 -1.33
CA LEU A 25 -2.58 5.61 -2.62
C LEU A 25 -3.46 4.71 -3.49
N PRO A 26 -3.57 4.99 -4.80
CA PRO A 26 -4.30 4.14 -5.72
C PRO A 26 -3.56 2.83 -5.94
N VAL A 27 -4.33 1.74 -5.96
CA VAL A 27 -3.84 0.42 -6.34
C VAL A 27 -3.68 0.37 -7.85
N LYS A 28 -2.43 0.24 -8.29
CA LYS A 28 -2.07 0.08 -9.69
C LYS A 28 -2.36 -1.32 -10.19
N SER A 29 -2.05 -2.33 -9.38
CA SER A 29 -2.31 -3.72 -9.75
C SER A 29 -2.42 -4.64 -8.54
N VAL A 30 -3.22 -5.70 -8.67
CA VAL A 30 -3.33 -6.76 -7.67
C VAL A 30 -3.03 -8.10 -8.33
N SER A 31 -2.27 -8.95 -7.64
CA SER A 31 -2.00 -10.31 -8.07
C SER A 31 -2.23 -11.27 -6.91
N ASP A 32 -2.99 -12.34 -7.14
CA ASP A 32 -3.20 -13.41 -6.15
C ASP A 32 -2.63 -14.74 -6.67
N ASP A 33 -1.68 -15.32 -5.95
CA ASP A 33 -1.06 -16.62 -6.26
C ASP A 33 -1.67 -17.77 -5.42
N GLY A 34 -2.81 -17.53 -4.76
CA GLY A 34 -3.53 -18.45 -3.87
C GLY A 34 -2.92 -18.57 -2.47
N ASN A 35 -1.64 -18.26 -2.30
CA ASN A 35 -0.95 -18.23 -1.00
C ASN A 35 -0.60 -16.81 -0.54
N VAL A 36 -0.36 -15.91 -1.48
CA VAL A 36 0.05 -14.53 -1.24
C VAL A 36 -0.68 -13.63 -2.22
N VAL A 37 -1.24 -12.55 -1.68
CA VAL A 37 -1.81 -11.45 -2.44
C VAL A 37 -0.76 -10.35 -2.50
N ARG A 38 -0.38 -9.93 -3.69
CA ARG A 38 0.49 -8.78 -3.92
C ARG A 38 -0.34 -7.61 -4.39
N ILE A 39 -0.17 -6.48 -3.73
CA ILE A 39 -0.84 -5.23 -4.03
C ILE A 39 0.24 -4.23 -4.40
N ILE A 40 0.16 -3.72 -5.63
CA ILE A 40 1.07 -2.72 -6.16
C ILE A 40 0.37 -1.37 -6.08
N LEU A 41 0.94 -0.45 -5.31
CA LEU A 41 0.48 0.92 -5.14
C LEU A 41 1.41 1.86 -5.92
N GLU A 42 0.85 2.88 -6.56
CA GLU A 42 1.66 3.90 -7.25
C GLU A 42 1.39 5.27 -6.65
N THR A 43 2.47 5.97 -6.29
CA THR A 43 2.37 7.36 -5.87
C THR A 43 2.22 8.30 -7.06
N PRO A 44 1.63 9.48 -6.87
CA PRO A 44 1.59 10.52 -7.91
C PRO A 44 2.97 10.94 -8.45
N ALA A 45 4.03 10.71 -7.68
CA ALA A 45 5.41 10.96 -8.08
C ALA A 45 6.01 9.84 -8.96
N GLY A 46 5.25 8.79 -9.27
CA GLY A 46 5.70 7.64 -10.07
C GLY A 46 6.45 6.57 -9.27
N ASN A 47 6.57 6.71 -7.94
CA ASN A 47 7.15 5.65 -7.12
C ASN A 47 6.14 4.51 -6.95
N VAL A 48 6.61 3.28 -7.14
CA VAL A 48 5.80 2.06 -7.03
C VAL A 48 6.17 1.32 -5.74
N PHE A 49 5.14 0.90 -5.00
CA PHE A 49 5.27 0.16 -3.75
C PHE A 49 4.57 -1.18 -3.87
N GLU A 50 5.27 -2.26 -3.56
CA GLU A 50 4.70 -3.59 -3.51
C GLU A 50 4.42 -3.97 -2.05
N ARG A 51 3.20 -4.44 -1.79
CA ARG A 51 2.80 -5.00 -0.51
C ARG A 51 2.34 -6.44 -0.70
N GLU A 52 3.01 -7.35 -0.03
CA GLU A 52 2.65 -8.76 0.00
C GLU A 52 1.87 -9.08 1.28
N LEU A 53 0.64 -9.56 1.13
CA LEU A 53 -0.20 -10.04 2.22
C LEU A 53 -0.36 -11.56 2.08
N LYS A 54 -0.06 -12.30 3.14
CA LYS A 54 -0.27 -13.75 3.14
C LYS A 54 -1.75 -14.07 3.20
N ARG A 55 -2.22 -14.90 2.27
CA ARG A 55 -3.58 -15.43 2.32
C ARG A 55 -3.62 -16.45 3.46
N PRO A 56 -4.42 -16.22 4.51
CA PRO A 56 -4.47 -17.16 5.61
C PRO A 56 -5.18 -18.45 5.17
N PRO A 57 -4.83 -19.60 5.76
CA PRO A 57 -5.60 -20.82 5.55
C PRO A 57 -7.03 -20.72 6.13
N VAL A 58 -7.25 -19.80 7.07
CA VAL A 58 -8.55 -19.54 7.70
C VAL A 58 -8.75 -18.03 7.85
N TRP A 59 -9.87 -17.50 7.36
CA TRP A 59 -10.24 -16.08 7.43
C TRP A 59 -10.72 -15.67 8.83
N GLY A 60 -9.79 -15.74 9.79
CA GLY A 60 -10.00 -15.39 11.18
C GLY A 60 -10.10 -13.88 11.43
N PRO A 61 -10.43 -13.47 12.67
CA PRO A 61 -10.60 -12.07 13.04
C PRO A 61 -9.31 -11.25 13.03
N ASN A 62 -8.13 -11.87 13.03
CA ASN A 62 -6.82 -11.20 13.02
C ASN A 62 -6.12 -11.27 11.67
N CYS A 63 -6.89 -11.33 10.57
CA CYS A 63 -6.31 -11.40 9.24
C CYS A 63 -6.31 -10.02 8.59
N ASP A 64 -5.12 -9.50 8.33
CA ASP A 64 -4.91 -8.20 7.66
C ASP A 64 -5.60 -8.13 6.29
N LEU A 65 -5.53 -9.21 5.50
CA LEU A 65 -6.21 -9.30 4.21
C LEU A 65 -7.74 -9.26 4.38
N LYS A 66 -8.28 -9.88 5.44
CA LYS A 66 -9.70 -9.81 5.76
C LYS A 66 -10.13 -8.41 6.15
N THR A 67 -9.37 -7.75 7.02
CA THR A 67 -9.64 -6.37 7.45
C THR A 67 -9.64 -5.44 6.24
N LEU A 68 -8.64 -5.59 5.36
CA LEU A 68 -8.55 -4.84 4.12
C LEU A 68 -9.80 -5.04 3.24
N LEU A 69 -10.13 -6.29 2.90
CA LEU A 69 -11.27 -6.55 2.01
C LEU A 69 -12.61 -6.15 2.64
N SER A 70 -12.79 -6.39 3.95
CA SER A 70 -14.01 -6.00 4.66
C SER A 70 -14.23 -4.49 4.65
N ALA A 71 -13.16 -3.68 4.69
CA ALA A 71 -13.26 -2.22 4.63
C ALA A 71 -13.77 -1.69 3.27
N TYR A 72 -13.76 -2.53 2.23
CA TYR A 72 -14.29 -2.22 0.90
C TYR A 72 -15.48 -3.11 0.52
N ASP A 73 -16.07 -3.82 1.49
CA ASP A 73 -17.18 -4.76 1.27
C ASP A 73 -16.86 -5.89 0.27
N LEU A 74 -15.58 -6.28 0.18
CA LEU A 74 -15.08 -7.31 -0.73
C LEU A 74 -14.96 -8.68 -0.08
N GLY A 75 -15.29 -9.71 -0.84
CA GLY A 75 -15.09 -11.11 -0.47
C GLY A 75 -13.65 -11.59 -0.64
N PRO A 76 -13.32 -12.77 -0.10
CA PRO A 76 -11.96 -13.34 -0.12
C PRO A 76 -11.42 -13.68 -1.51
N ASP A 77 -12.29 -13.78 -2.51
CA ASP A 77 -11.97 -14.05 -3.91
C ASP A 77 -12.09 -12.80 -4.79
N GLU A 78 -12.46 -11.66 -4.21
CA GLU A 78 -12.65 -10.38 -4.91
C GLU A 78 -11.45 -9.44 -4.72
N VAL A 79 -10.29 -10.01 -4.43
CA VAL A 79 -9.06 -9.27 -4.15
C VAL A 79 -8.64 -8.38 -5.33
N GLU A 80 -8.87 -8.85 -6.55
CA GLU A 80 -8.62 -8.10 -7.79
C GLU A 80 -9.48 -6.84 -7.90
N ALA A 81 -10.64 -6.78 -7.23
CA ALA A 81 -11.49 -5.59 -7.21
C ALA A 81 -10.89 -4.42 -6.42
N LEU A 82 -9.81 -4.65 -5.66
CA LEU A 82 -9.02 -3.58 -5.06
C LEU A 82 -8.25 -2.77 -6.12
N GLU A 83 -8.03 -3.31 -7.33
CA GLU A 83 -7.35 -2.58 -8.39
C GLU A 83 -8.13 -1.31 -8.76
N GLY A 84 -7.43 -0.17 -8.84
CA GLY A 84 -8.03 1.14 -9.07
C GLY A 84 -8.67 1.78 -7.83
N THR A 85 -8.64 1.11 -6.67
CA THR A 85 -9.15 1.67 -5.41
C THR A 85 -8.04 2.39 -4.64
N ASP A 86 -8.39 3.48 -3.96
CA ASP A 86 -7.47 4.18 -3.06
C ASP A 86 -7.40 3.50 -1.71
N LEU A 87 -6.21 3.01 -1.34
CA LEU A 87 -5.93 2.36 -0.05
C LEU A 87 -5.21 3.31 0.90
N PRO A 88 -5.60 3.35 2.19
CA PRO A 88 -4.92 4.16 3.17
C PRO A 88 -3.53 3.59 3.47
N VAL A 89 -2.54 4.47 3.53
CA VAL A 89 -1.14 4.11 3.80
C VAL A 89 -0.53 5.00 4.87
N ARG A 90 0.37 4.42 5.66
CA ARG A 90 1.26 5.10 6.57
C ARG A 90 2.64 5.23 5.95
N ARG A 91 3.24 6.39 6.14
CA ARG A 91 4.64 6.63 5.80
C ARG A 91 5.51 6.23 6.98
N GLU A 92 6.30 5.19 6.79
CA GLU A 92 7.39 4.80 7.67
C GLU A 92 8.73 5.25 7.06
N VAL A 93 9.75 5.52 7.89
CA VAL A 93 11.12 5.73 7.43
C VAL A 93 11.95 4.55 7.91
N ALA A 94 12.29 3.65 6.99
CA ALA A 94 13.12 2.49 7.26
C ALA A 94 14.43 2.62 6.46
N ASP A 95 15.58 2.36 7.10
CA ASP A 95 16.90 2.44 6.46
C ASP A 95 17.19 3.77 5.74
N GLY A 96 16.65 4.88 6.26
CA GLY A 96 16.81 6.22 5.68
C GLY A 96 16.02 6.45 4.39
N ARG A 97 15.15 5.52 3.99
CA ARG A 97 14.27 5.63 2.82
C ARG A 97 12.80 5.67 3.25
N PRO A 98 11.96 6.50 2.61
CA PRO A 98 10.53 6.52 2.88
C PRO A 98 9.94 5.20 2.38
N ARG A 99 9.30 4.46 3.28
CA ARG A 99 8.56 3.24 3.00
C ARG A 99 7.08 3.51 3.28
N PHE A 100 6.20 3.00 2.44
CA PHE A 100 4.77 3.08 2.65
C PHE A 100 4.26 1.72 3.07
N GLU A 101 3.39 1.69 4.08
CA GLU A 101 2.73 0.50 4.56
C GLU A 101 1.22 0.73 4.61
N LEU A 102 0.41 -0.31 4.40
CA LEU A 102 -1.03 -0.18 4.50
C LEU A 102 -1.44 0.17 5.94
N ASP A 103 -2.30 1.18 6.08
CA ASP A 103 -2.86 1.59 7.36
C ASP A 103 -4.04 0.68 7.73
N LEU A 104 -3.72 -0.49 8.27
CA LEU A 104 -4.73 -1.48 8.68
C LEU A 104 -5.59 -0.99 9.85
N ASP A 105 -5.05 -0.13 10.72
CA ASP A 105 -5.83 0.45 11.81
C ASP A 105 -6.89 1.42 11.24
N ALA A 106 -6.51 2.28 10.29
CA ALA A 106 -7.45 3.19 9.64
C ALA A 106 -8.56 2.43 8.87
N LEU A 107 -8.23 1.26 8.31
CA LEU A 107 -9.21 0.37 7.69
C LEU A 107 -10.17 -0.26 8.72
N ASN A 108 -9.66 -0.59 9.89
CA ASN A 108 -10.45 -1.16 10.98
C ASN A 108 -11.41 -0.12 11.58
N GLU A 109 -10.97 1.14 11.72
CA GLU A 109 -11.83 2.27 12.12
C GLU A 109 -12.93 2.59 11.10
N ARG A 110 -12.72 2.24 9.83
CA ARG A 110 -13.67 2.44 8.73
C ARG A 110 -14.76 1.36 8.65
N SER A 111 -14.49 0.19 9.21
CA SER A 111 -15.37 -0.99 9.16
C SER A 111 -16.18 -1.21 10.44
N ALA A 112 -16.00 -0.34 11.45
CA ALA A 112 -16.79 -0.27 12.68
C ALA A 112 -18.01 0.66 12.55
#